data_AF-A0A2A2K4S8-F1
#
_entry.id   AF-A0A2A2K4S8-F1
#
_cell.length_a   1.000
_cell.length_b   1.000
_cell.length_c   1.000
_cell.angle_alpha   90.00
_cell.angle_beta   90.00
_cell.angle_gamma   90.00
#
_symmetry.space_group_name_H-M   'P 1'
#
loop_
_entity.id
_entity.type
_entity.pdbx_description
1 polymer ?
#
loop_
_entity_poly.entity_id
_entity_poly.type
_entity_poly.pdbx_seq_one_letter_code
_entity_poly.pdbx_strand_id
1 'polypeptide(L)'
;MATKKFDADDMDAFLKLLPAKHDGIPLRHAIQVRHDSFADPAFIAMARAANVAIVYADSADYPAIADVTADFVYARLENAVEAEPAGYSAAALDRWAKAARDWQAGGRPEGLPYVTPDTPAKAQRDTFVFFINGAKVRAPHGAKALIERVA
;
A
#
# COMPACT_ATOMS: atom_id res chain seq x y z
N MET A 1 -17.43 6.62 13.76
CA MET A 1 -17.40 5.14 13.75
C MET A 1 -16.03 4.73 14.24
N ALA A 2 -15.92 3.84 15.24
CA ALA A 2 -14.62 3.33 15.67
C ALA A 2 -14.12 2.33 14.61
N THR A 3 -12.91 2.54 14.10
CA THR A 3 -12.23 1.57 13.23
C THR A 3 -11.77 0.38 14.07
N LYS A 4 -11.64 -0.81 13.44
CA LYS A 4 -11.15 -2.01 14.13
C LYS A 4 -9.76 -1.73 14.71
N LYS A 5 -9.57 -2.02 16.00
CA LYS A 5 -8.24 -2.05 16.60
C LYS A 5 -7.56 -3.39 16.30
N PHE A 6 -6.25 -3.36 16.18
CA PHE A 6 -5.43 -4.57 16.10
C PHE A 6 -5.68 -5.46 17.31
N ASP A 7 -5.99 -6.71 17.02
CA ASP A 7 -6.12 -7.82 17.95
C ASP A 7 -5.40 -8.99 17.26
N ALA A 8 -4.38 -9.53 17.92
CA ALA A 8 -3.46 -10.49 17.33
C ALA A 8 -4.15 -11.82 17.00
N ASP A 9 -4.98 -12.33 17.90
CA ASP A 9 -5.66 -13.62 17.75
C ASP A 9 -6.73 -13.54 16.66
N ASP A 10 -7.50 -12.46 16.63
CA ASP A 10 -8.50 -12.24 15.59
C ASP A 10 -7.87 -12.02 14.21
N MET A 11 -6.75 -11.29 14.12
CA MET A 11 -6.06 -11.12 12.84
C MET A 11 -5.42 -12.41 12.34
N ASP A 12 -4.79 -13.20 13.22
CA ASP A 12 -4.26 -14.50 12.84
C ASP A 12 -5.37 -15.45 12.35
N ALA A 13 -6.51 -15.49 13.04
CA ALA A 13 -7.68 -16.25 12.60
C ALA A 13 -8.19 -15.77 11.23
N PHE A 14 -8.31 -14.45 11.02
CA PHE A 14 -8.74 -13.88 9.74
C PHE A 14 -7.79 -14.24 8.59
N LEU A 15 -6.48 -14.09 8.78
CA LEU A 15 -5.48 -14.40 7.74
C LEU A 15 -5.53 -15.87 7.32
N LYS A 16 -5.80 -16.79 8.25
CA LYS A 16 -5.97 -18.23 7.95
C LYS A 16 -7.21 -18.56 7.12
N LEU A 17 -8.21 -17.67 7.09
CA LEU A 17 -9.42 -17.84 6.27
C LEU A 17 -9.19 -17.42 4.81
N LEU A 18 -8.10 -16.72 4.50
CA LEU A 18 -7.82 -16.23 3.15
C LEU A 18 -7.45 -17.41 2.22
N PRO A 19 -8.24 -17.70 1.18
CA PRO A 19 -7.96 -18.82 0.29
C PRO A 19 -6.75 -18.51 -0.59
N ALA A 20 -5.85 -19.49 -0.76
CA ALA A 20 -4.72 -19.35 -1.68
C ALA A 20 -5.13 -19.35 -3.16
N LYS A 21 -6.30 -19.92 -3.48
CA LYS A 21 -6.83 -20.04 -4.85
C LYS A 21 -8.35 -20.09 -4.86
N HIS A 22 -8.95 -19.67 -5.97
CA HIS A 22 -10.37 -19.83 -6.27
C HIS A 22 -10.53 -20.28 -7.73
N ASP A 23 -11.29 -21.35 -7.97
CA ASP A 23 -11.47 -21.97 -9.30
C ASP A 23 -10.16 -22.20 -10.08
N GLY A 24 -9.11 -22.62 -9.36
CA GLY A 24 -7.78 -22.89 -9.93
C GLY A 24 -6.92 -21.65 -10.16
N ILE A 25 -7.45 -20.44 -9.93
CA ILE A 25 -6.72 -19.17 -10.07
C ILE A 25 -6.04 -18.83 -8.73
N PRO A 26 -4.70 -18.66 -8.70
CA PRO A 26 -4.00 -18.17 -7.51
C PRO A 26 -4.49 -16.78 -7.09
N LEU A 27 -4.70 -16.58 -5.79
CA LEU A 27 -5.13 -15.29 -5.24
C LEU A 27 -3.98 -14.58 -4.52
N ARG A 28 -3.94 -13.26 -4.66
CA ARG A 28 -3.07 -12.36 -3.90
C ARG A 28 -3.94 -11.44 -3.06
N HIS A 29 -3.63 -11.34 -1.77
CA HIS A 29 -4.46 -10.62 -0.81
C HIS A 29 -3.78 -9.32 -0.39
N ALA A 30 -4.57 -8.25 -0.27
CA ALA A 30 -4.12 -6.97 0.25
C ALA A 30 -5.08 -6.47 1.33
N ILE A 31 -4.56 -5.91 2.42
CA ILE A 31 -5.34 -5.40 3.55
C ILE A 31 -5.03 -3.93 3.82
N GLN A 32 -6.06 -3.08 3.83
CA GLN A 32 -5.94 -1.69 4.29
C GLN A 32 -6.46 -1.61 5.73
N VAL A 33 -5.57 -1.28 6.65
CA VAL A 33 -5.90 -1.02 8.05
C VAL A 33 -6.18 0.46 8.25
N ARG A 34 -7.04 0.80 9.22
CA ARG A 34 -7.54 2.17 9.44
C ARG A 34 -7.43 2.61 10.91
N HIS A 35 -6.50 2.00 11.65
CA HIS A 35 -6.28 2.31 13.06
C HIS A 35 -4.80 2.16 13.40
N ASP A 36 -4.23 3.13 14.11
CA ASP A 36 -2.78 3.21 14.37
C ASP A 36 -2.23 2.04 15.18
N SER A 37 -3.07 1.34 15.92
CA SER A 37 -2.65 0.14 16.66
C SER A 37 -2.19 -1.02 15.77
N PHE A 38 -2.38 -0.94 14.45
CA PHE A 38 -1.77 -1.87 13.49
C PHE A 38 -0.32 -1.54 13.13
N ALA A 39 0.21 -0.38 13.55
CA ALA A 39 1.64 -0.07 13.46
C ALA A 39 2.43 -0.85 14.53
N ASP A 40 2.30 -2.18 14.51
CA ASP A 40 2.84 -3.12 15.47
C ASP A 40 3.70 -4.17 14.75
N PRO A 41 4.95 -4.43 15.18
CA PRO A 41 5.81 -5.43 14.56
C PRO A 41 5.19 -6.84 14.43
N ALA A 42 4.33 -7.25 15.36
CA ALA A 42 3.64 -8.54 15.30
C ALA A 42 2.67 -8.60 14.11
N PHE A 43 1.93 -7.52 13.84
CA PHE A 43 1.07 -7.44 12.65
C PHE A 43 1.89 -7.53 11.35
N ILE A 44 3.03 -6.85 11.29
CA ILE A 44 3.93 -6.91 10.12
C ILE A 44 4.43 -8.35 9.90
N ALA A 45 4.82 -9.04 10.97
CA ALA A 45 5.26 -10.43 10.90
C ALA A 45 4.14 -11.37 10.41
N MET A 46 2.92 -11.21 10.92
CA MET A 46 1.75 -11.99 10.48
C MET A 46 1.44 -11.78 9.00
N ALA A 47 1.43 -10.53 8.53
CA ALA A 47 1.19 -10.20 7.13
C ALA A 47 2.27 -10.80 6.20
N ARG A 48 3.56 -10.74 6.62
CA ARG A 48 4.67 -11.40 5.90
C ARG A 48 4.50 -12.90 5.82
N ALA A 49 4.19 -13.55 6.93
CA ALA A 49 4.01 -15.00 6.99
C ALA A 49 2.86 -15.48 6.09
N ALA A 50 1.81 -14.67 5.96
CA ALA A 50 0.65 -14.96 5.13
C ALA A 50 0.79 -14.48 3.66
N ASN A 51 1.90 -13.85 3.27
CA ASN A 51 2.09 -13.18 1.96
C ASN A 51 0.93 -12.22 1.62
N VAL A 52 0.46 -11.46 2.61
CA VAL A 52 -0.60 -10.46 2.45
C VAL A 52 0.02 -9.07 2.38
N ALA A 53 -0.27 -8.34 1.31
CA ALA A 53 0.23 -6.98 1.14
C ALA A 53 -0.50 -6.03 2.12
N ILE A 54 0.24 -5.37 3.00
CA ILE A 54 -0.30 -4.20 3.69
C ILE A 54 -0.44 -3.09 2.66
N VAL A 55 -1.65 -2.54 2.54
CA VAL A 55 -1.91 -1.45 1.61
C VAL A 55 -1.28 -0.18 2.16
N TYR A 56 -0.29 0.34 1.46
CA TYR A 56 0.24 1.67 1.75
C TYR A 56 -0.82 2.71 1.38
N ALA A 57 -1.33 3.46 2.36
CA ALA A 57 -2.30 4.52 2.13
C ALA A 57 -1.65 5.89 2.36
N ASP A 58 -1.56 6.71 1.31
CA ASP A 58 -1.28 8.14 1.43
C ASP A 58 -2.59 8.85 1.76
N SER A 59 -2.95 8.86 3.04
CA SER A 59 -4.22 9.35 3.57
C SER A 59 -3.98 10.28 4.77
N ALA A 60 -4.78 11.33 4.89
CA ALA A 60 -4.78 12.18 6.07
C ALA A 60 -5.51 11.54 7.27
N ASP A 61 -6.37 10.54 7.01
CA ASP A 61 -7.28 9.97 8.01
C ASP A 61 -6.80 8.63 8.59
N TYR A 62 -5.92 7.93 7.88
CA TYR A 62 -5.54 6.54 8.19
C TYR A 62 -4.02 6.37 8.25
N PRO A 63 -3.51 5.43 9.09
CA PRO A 63 -2.09 5.19 9.19
C PRO A 63 -1.49 4.75 7.86
N ALA A 64 -0.35 5.34 7.53
CA ALA A 64 0.52 4.84 6.49
C ALA A 64 1.49 3.82 7.11
N ILE A 65 1.48 2.59 6.58
CA ILE A 65 2.43 1.52 6.92
C ILE A 65 3.07 1.07 5.62
N ALA A 66 4.38 1.28 5.48
CA ALA A 66 5.11 1.07 4.23
C ALA A 66 5.88 -0.26 4.19
N ASP A 67 5.86 -1.04 5.28
CA ASP A 67 6.48 -2.35 5.35
C ASP A 67 6.03 -3.24 4.19
N VAL A 68 7.00 -3.77 3.47
CA VAL A 68 6.74 -4.71 2.38
C VAL A 68 6.50 -6.09 3.00
N THR A 69 5.29 -6.61 2.81
CA THR A 69 4.81 -7.84 3.45
C THR A 69 4.38 -8.93 2.47
N ALA A 70 4.46 -8.68 1.17
CA ALA A 70 4.16 -9.66 0.14
C ALA A 70 5.15 -9.61 -1.02
N ASP A 71 5.01 -10.55 -1.96
CA ASP A 71 5.70 -10.56 -3.25
C ASP A 71 5.28 -9.43 -4.21
N PHE A 72 4.30 -8.61 -3.80
CA PHE A 72 3.81 -7.45 -4.53
C PHE A 72 3.58 -6.26 -3.59
N VAL A 73 3.44 -5.08 -4.18
CA VAL A 73 3.10 -3.83 -3.47
C VAL A 73 1.74 -3.32 -3.92
N TYR A 74 0.95 -2.85 -2.96
CA TYR A 74 -0.34 -2.22 -3.21
C TYR A 74 -0.39 -0.86 -2.51
N ALA A 75 -0.44 0.22 -3.28
CA ALA A 75 -0.49 1.59 -2.78
C ALA A 75 -1.79 2.29 -3.20
N ARG A 76 -2.37 3.06 -2.29
CA ARG A 76 -3.53 3.92 -2.51
C ARG A 76 -3.17 5.36 -2.18
N LEU A 77 -3.20 6.21 -3.18
CA LEU A 77 -2.95 7.63 -3.07
C LEU A 77 -4.28 8.37 -2.87
N GLU A 78 -4.55 8.80 -1.64
CA GLU A 78 -5.86 9.30 -1.21
C GLU A 78 -5.93 10.82 -1.00
N ASN A 79 -4.77 11.47 -0.91
CA ASN A 79 -4.61 12.90 -0.62
C ASN A 79 -4.69 13.83 -1.84
N ALA A 80 -5.53 13.50 -2.82
CA ALA A 80 -5.71 14.36 -3.99
C ALA A 80 -6.44 15.67 -3.63
N VAL A 81 -5.98 16.81 -4.17
CA VAL A 81 -6.57 18.13 -3.97
C VAL A 81 -7.18 18.68 -5.27
N GLU A 82 -8.34 19.36 -5.18
CA GLU A 82 -9.09 19.80 -6.36
C GLU A 82 -8.39 20.87 -7.20
N ALA A 83 -7.57 21.70 -6.54
CA ALA A 83 -6.80 22.80 -7.14
C ALA A 83 -5.72 22.29 -8.10
N GLU A 84 -5.25 21.05 -7.91
CA GLU A 84 -4.28 20.43 -8.80
C GLU A 84 -5.03 19.73 -9.95
N PRO A 85 -4.72 20.03 -11.24
CA PRO A 85 -5.41 19.43 -12.37
C PRO A 85 -5.33 17.89 -12.41
N ALA A 86 -4.23 17.33 -11.91
CA ALA A 86 -4.00 15.89 -11.75
C ALA A 86 -4.34 15.36 -10.35
N GLY A 87 -4.88 16.20 -9.47
CA GLY A 87 -5.11 15.91 -8.05
C GLY A 87 -3.84 15.99 -7.19
N TYR A 88 -2.66 16.00 -7.80
CA TYR A 88 -1.36 16.12 -7.13
C TYR A 88 -0.50 17.10 -7.91
N SER A 89 0.40 17.80 -7.21
CA SER A 89 1.42 18.62 -7.84
C SER A 89 2.39 17.76 -8.66
N ALA A 90 3.07 18.37 -9.63
CA ALA A 90 4.06 17.68 -10.45
C ALA A 90 5.16 17.01 -9.60
N ALA A 91 5.68 17.72 -8.59
CA ALA A 91 6.70 17.19 -7.70
C ALA A 91 6.22 16.00 -6.85
N ALA A 92 4.95 16.02 -6.42
CA ALA A 92 4.36 14.88 -5.71
C ALA A 92 4.24 13.65 -6.62
N LEU A 93 3.84 13.86 -7.88
CA LEU A 93 3.77 12.78 -8.87
C LEU A 93 5.16 12.22 -9.21
N ASP A 94 6.20 13.06 -9.29
CA ASP A 94 7.58 12.62 -9.52
C ASP A 94 8.09 11.79 -8.32
N ARG A 95 7.78 12.23 -7.09
CA ARG A 95 8.06 11.46 -5.87
C ARG A 95 7.39 10.08 -5.91
N TRP A 96 6.11 10.02 -6.28
CA TRP A 96 5.38 8.75 -6.37
C TRP A 96 5.88 7.86 -7.51
N ALA A 97 6.31 8.44 -8.63
CA ALA A 97 6.95 7.69 -9.71
C ALA A 97 8.27 7.06 -9.24
N LYS A 98 9.10 7.81 -8.51
CA LYS A 98 10.32 7.27 -7.89
C LYS A 98 9.99 6.14 -6.91
N ALA A 99 9.02 6.34 -6.01
CA ALA A 99 8.61 5.32 -5.05
C ALA A 99 8.10 4.04 -5.75
N ALA A 100 7.31 4.19 -6.82
CA ALA A 100 6.84 3.06 -7.63
C ALA A 100 7.99 2.28 -8.26
N ARG A 101 8.99 2.95 -8.85
CA ARG A 101 10.18 2.30 -9.41
C ARG A 101 11.04 1.63 -8.34
N ASP A 102 11.20 2.26 -7.17
CA ASP A 102 11.95 1.69 -6.04
C ASP A 102 11.28 0.41 -5.54
N TRP A 103 9.95 0.42 -5.33
CA TRP A 103 9.19 -0.77 -4.97
C TRP A 103 9.30 -1.88 -6.03
N GLN A 104 9.13 -1.53 -7.30
CA GLN A 104 9.23 -2.46 -8.43
C GLN A 104 10.62 -3.13 -8.49
N ALA A 105 11.69 -2.36 -8.25
CA ALA A 105 13.06 -2.85 -8.20
C ALA A 105 13.39 -3.67 -6.94
N GLY A 106 12.39 -3.92 -6.08
CA GLY A 106 12.52 -4.71 -4.88
C GLY A 106 12.98 -3.92 -3.65
N GLY A 107 13.06 -2.60 -3.76
CA GLY A 107 13.53 -1.70 -2.71
C GLY A 107 12.43 -1.19 -1.78
N ARG A 108 12.85 -0.25 -0.93
CA ARG A 108 12.04 0.48 0.04
C ARG A 108 12.20 1.98 -0.27
N PRO A 109 11.15 2.70 -0.71
CA PRO A 109 11.24 4.13 -0.93
C PRO A 109 11.60 4.88 0.36
N GLU A 110 12.48 5.85 0.25
CA GLU A 110 12.91 6.68 1.37
C GLU A 110 11.77 7.59 1.87
N GLY A 111 11.80 7.90 3.17
CA GLY A 111 10.85 8.83 3.79
C GLY A 111 9.42 8.29 3.92
N LEU A 112 9.22 6.98 3.78
CA LEU A 112 7.96 6.32 4.12
C LEU A 112 7.97 5.77 5.55
N PRO A 113 6.82 5.72 6.23
CA PRO A 113 6.71 5.21 7.59
C PRO A 113 6.81 3.68 7.62
N TYR A 114 7.93 3.19 8.12
CA TYR A 114 8.17 1.76 8.35
C TYR A 114 8.09 1.46 9.84
N VAL A 115 7.39 0.39 10.18
CA VAL A 115 7.22 -0.11 11.55
C VAL A 115 8.43 -0.93 11.98
N THR A 116 8.99 -1.76 11.08
CA THR A 116 10.18 -2.58 11.40
C THR A 116 11.42 -2.16 10.60
N PRO A 117 12.63 -2.33 11.16
CA PRO A 117 13.86 -2.09 10.41
C PRO A 117 14.10 -3.15 9.34
N ASP A 118 13.44 -4.32 9.44
CA ASP A 118 13.67 -5.46 8.56
C ASP A 118 13.38 -5.14 7.09
N THR A 119 14.31 -5.52 6.24
CA THR A 119 14.19 -5.43 4.79
C THR A 119 13.94 -6.84 4.24
N PRO A 120 12.80 -7.11 3.58
CA PRO A 120 12.69 -8.35 2.81
C PRO A 120 13.75 -8.37 1.70
N ALA A 121 14.12 -9.57 1.26
CA ALA A 121 15.11 -9.75 0.20
C ALA A 121 14.75 -8.90 -1.03
N LYS A 122 15.77 -8.30 -1.65
CA LYS A 122 15.58 -7.50 -2.85
C LYS A 122 15.23 -8.42 -4.01
N ALA A 123 13.96 -8.40 -4.41
CA ALA A 123 13.43 -9.12 -5.56
C ALA A 123 12.47 -8.20 -6.28
N GLN A 124 12.40 -8.27 -7.62
CA GLN A 124 11.43 -7.49 -8.37
C GLN A 124 10.00 -7.83 -7.93
N ARG A 125 9.13 -6.81 -7.88
CA ARG A 125 7.74 -6.95 -7.43
C ARG A 125 6.79 -6.27 -8.38
N ASP A 126 5.63 -6.87 -8.58
CA ASP A 126 4.49 -6.14 -9.14
C ASP A 126 4.14 -4.98 -8.18
N THR A 127 3.98 -3.78 -8.72
CA THR A 127 3.68 -2.58 -7.94
C THR A 127 2.40 -1.94 -8.48
N PHE A 128 1.33 -2.02 -7.69
CA PHE A 128 0.04 -1.45 -8.04
C PHE A 128 -0.16 -0.13 -7.29
N VAL A 129 -0.35 0.97 -8.03
CA VAL A 129 -0.59 2.31 -7.46
C VAL A 129 -1.96 2.79 -7.93
N PHE A 130 -2.87 3.00 -6.99
CA PHE A 130 -4.22 3.46 -7.26
C PHE A 130 -4.41 4.89 -6.76
N PHE A 131 -5.09 5.71 -7.53
CA PHE A 131 -5.55 7.03 -7.10
C PHE A 131 -6.99 6.88 -6.58
N ILE A 132 -7.18 7.00 -5.26
CA ILE A 132 -8.46 6.75 -4.56
C ILE A 132 -8.78 7.95 -3.68
N ASN A 133 -9.57 8.88 -4.17
CA ASN A 133 -9.42 10.29 -3.80
C ASN A 133 -10.60 10.90 -3.01
N GLY A 134 -10.26 11.94 -2.25
CA GLY A 134 -11.18 12.99 -1.79
C GLY A 134 -11.70 13.88 -2.93
N ALA A 135 -10.88 14.18 -3.94
CA ALA A 135 -11.26 14.93 -5.15
C ALA A 135 -11.61 14.03 -6.35
N LYS A 136 -12.70 13.24 -6.24
CA LYS A 136 -13.02 12.07 -7.11
C LYS A 136 -12.76 12.21 -8.61
N VAL A 137 -13.10 13.35 -9.19
CA VAL A 137 -12.93 13.64 -10.63
C VAL A 137 -11.46 13.68 -11.10
N ARG A 138 -10.50 13.81 -10.18
CA ARG A 138 -9.06 13.92 -10.50
C ARG A 138 -8.33 12.57 -10.63
N ALA A 139 -8.89 11.47 -10.13
CA ALA A 139 -8.19 10.18 -10.07
C ALA A 139 -7.71 9.68 -11.44
N PRO A 140 -8.51 9.74 -12.53
CA PRO A 140 -8.03 9.34 -13.85
C PRO A 140 -6.87 10.21 -14.36
N HIS A 141 -6.89 11.51 -14.04
CA HIS A 141 -5.83 12.45 -14.43
C HIS A 141 -4.52 12.15 -13.68
N GLY A 142 -4.60 11.91 -12.37
CA GLY A 142 -3.44 11.48 -11.57
C GLY A 142 -2.85 10.17 -12.06
N ALA A 143 -3.70 9.17 -12.36
CA ALA A 143 -3.25 7.89 -12.89
C ALA A 143 -2.53 8.03 -14.23
N LYS A 144 -3.09 8.78 -15.19
CA LYS A 144 -2.44 9.05 -16.48
C LYS A 144 -1.10 9.77 -16.30
N ALA A 145 -1.07 10.79 -15.46
CA ALA A 145 0.14 11.56 -15.20
C ALA A 145 1.24 10.71 -14.54
N LEU A 146 0.88 9.73 -13.70
CA LEU A 146 1.84 8.78 -13.15
C LEU A 146 2.33 7.78 -14.21
N ILE A 147 1.43 7.25 -15.05
CA ILE A 147 1.78 6.34 -16.16
C ILE A 147 2.85 6.98 -17.07
N GLU A 148 2.67 8.24 -17.45
CA GLU A 148 3.63 8.98 -18.28
C GLU A 148 5.03 9.10 -17.62
N ARG A 149 5.10 9.13 -16.28
CA ARG A 149 6.35 9.26 -15.52
C ARG A 149 7.05 7.92 -15.27
N VAL A 150 6.29 6.82 -15.27
CA VAL A 150 6.83 5.48 -15.00
C VAL A 150 7.12 4.67 -16.26
N ALA A 151 6.63 5.12 -17.43
CA ALA A 151 7.07 4.65 -18.74
C ALA A 151 8.60 4.77 -18.90
#